data_AF-A0A9E0LUL5-F1
#
_entry.id   AF-A0A9E0LUL5-F1
#
_cell.length_a   1.000
_cell.length_b   1.000
_cell.length_c   1.000
_cell.angle_alpha   90.00
_cell.angle_beta   90.00
_cell.angle_gamma   90.00
#
_symmetry.space_group_name_H-M   'P 1'
#
loop_
_entity.id
_entity.type
_entity.pdbx_description
1 polymer ?
#
loop_
_entity_poly.entity_id
_entity_poly.type
_entity_poly.pdbx_seq_one_letter_code
_entity_poly.pdbx_strand_id
1 'polypeptide(L)'
;MAWFHNRTAANATAPRAERKTADPAHAEALLQRAQELRAAGDLIAAQTLAEEALHQSLRAHGERHAALVPFLLVYAGLLNQCQGWAAGKPFYDRAQRLRGLASAPR
;
A
#
# COMPACT_ATOMS: atom_id res chain seq x y z
N MET A 1 19.62 -17.91 10.89
CA MET A 1 19.85 -18.84 9.76
C MET A 1 18.85 -19.97 9.86
N ALA A 2 18.18 -20.27 8.75
CA ALA A 2 17.37 -21.46 8.46
C ALA A 2 16.08 -21.68 9.28
N TRP A 3 14.94 -21.61 8.57
CA TRP A 3 13.81 -22.52 8.78
C TRP A 3 13.37 -23.03 7.41
N PHE A 4 14.04 -24.12 7.01
CA PHE A 4 13.63 -24.96 5.90
C PHE A 4 12.66 -26.00 6.47
N HIS A 5 11.41 -26.02 6.02
CA HIS A 5 10.64 -27.25 5.99
C HIS A 5 9.93 -27.38 4.65
N ASN A 6 10.55 -28.23 3.82
CA ASN A 6 10.00 -28.83 2.62
C ASN A 6 8.91 -29.83 3.02
N ARG A 7 7.70 -29.70 2.46
CA ARG A 7 6.71 -30.77 2.44
C ARG A 7 6.31 -31.00 0.98
N THR A 8 6.79 -32.11 0.45
CA THR A 8 6.62 -32.57 -0.93
C THR A 8 5.22 -33.09 -1.21
N ALA A 9 4.73 -32.73 -2.40
CA ALA A 9 3.80 -33.44 -3.29
C ALA A 9 2.50 -34.02 -2.73
N ALA A 10 1.38 -33.36 -3.04
CA ALA A 10 0.17 -33.97 -3.60
C ALA A 10 -0.97 -32.93 -3.67
N ASN A 11 -1.17 -32.32 -4.83
CA ASN A 11 -2.49 -32.20 -5.49
C ASN A 11 -2.35 -31.35 -6.75
N ALA A 12 -2.46 -32.00 -7.91
CA ALA A 12 -2.60 -31.33 -9.19
C ALA A 12 -4.01 -30.75 -9.29
N THR A 13 -4.15 -29.43 -9.10
CA THR A 13 -5.10 -28.51 -9.78
C THR A 13 -5.24 -27.20 -8.97
N ALA A 14 -4.41 -26.22 -9.28
CA ALA A 14 -4.71 -24.82 -8.96
C ALA A 14 -4.09 -23.94 -10.06
N PRO A 15 -4.89 -23.32 -10.94
CA PRO A 15 -4.36 -22.41 -11.93
C PRO A 15 -4.01 -21.06 -11.26
N ARG A 16 -2.81 -20.53 -11.57
CA ARG A 16 -2.55 -19.08 -11.58
C ARG A 16 -2.53 -18.35 -10.21
N ALA A 17 -1.95 -18.93 -9.15
CA ALA A 17 -1.76 -18.21 -7.89
C ALA A 17 -0.48 -17.33 -7.86
N GLU A 18 0.51 -17.60 -8.71
CA GLU A 18 1.85 -16.98 -8.59
C GLU A 18 2.05 -15.69 -9.41
N ARG A 19 1.05 -15.27 -10.20
CA ARG A 19 1.07 -13.98 -10.93
C ARG A 19 0.28 -12.86 -10.24
N LYS A 20 -0.24 -13.11 -9.03
CA LYS A 20 -1.24 -12.27 -8.35
C LYS A 20 -0.66 -11.34 -7.26
N THR A 21 0.64 -11.04 -7.30
CA THR A 21 1.35 -10.30 -6.23
C THR A 21 1.51 -8.79 -6.50
N ALA A 22 1.01 -8.30 -7.64
CA ALA A 22 1.01 -6.88 -8.00
C ALA A 22 -0.29 -6.53 -8.74
N ASP A 23 -1.42 -7.05 -8.26
CA ASP A 23 -2.73 -6.70 -8.81
C ASP A 23 -3.18 -5.37 -8.17
N PRO A 24 -3.37 -4.27 -8.93
CA PRO A 24 -3.77 -2.98 -8.36
C PRO A 24 -5.08 -3.06 -7.56
N ALA A 25 -6.00 -3.96 -7.93
CA ALA A 25 -7.23 -4.20 -7.19
C ALA A 25 -6.97 -4.76 -5.78
N HIS A 26 -5.89 -5.51 -5.60
CA HIS A 26 -5.51 -6.04 -4.28
C HIS A 26 -4.98 -4.92 -3.37
N ALA A 27 -4.17 -4.01 -3.91
CA ALA A 27 -3.70 -2.84 -3.17
C ALA A 27 -4.87 -1.94 -2.73
N GLU A 28 -5.84 -1.70 -3.61
CA GLU A 28 -7.04 -0.92 -3.29
C GLU A 28 -7.88 -1.54 -2.16
N ALA A 29 -8.04 -2.87 -2.16
CA ALA A 29 -8.73 -3.58 -1.09
C ALA A 29 -8.01 -3.44 0.27
N LEU A 30 -6.67 -3.53 0.27
CA LEU A 30 -5.87 -3.29 1.48
C LEU A 30 -6.03 -1.86 2.00
N LEU A 31 -6.08 -0.88 1.08
CA LEU A 31 -6.28 0.52 1.42
C LEU A 31 -7.65 0.77 2.07
N GLN A 32 -8.72 0.19 1.52
CA GLN A 32 -10.06 0.27 2.11
C GLN A 32 -10.07 -0.31 3.53
N ARG A 33 -9.46 -1.48 3.72
CA ARG A 33 -9.40 -2.12 5.05
C ARG A 33 -8.57 -1.32 6.06
N ALA A 34 -7.49 -0.67 5.62
CA ALA A 34 -6.74 0.26 6.45
C ALA A 34 -7.61 1.46 6.90
N GLN A 35 -8.47 1.97 6.03
CA GLN A 35 -9.40 3.05 6.37
C GLN A 35 -10.48 2.59 7.37
N GLU A 36 -11.00 1.37 7.23
CA GLU A 36 -11.93 0.78 8.19
C GLU A 36 -11.29 0.66 9.58
N LEU A 37 -10.06 0.15 9.66
CA LEU A 37 -9.32 0.01 10.93
C LEU A 37 -9.00 1.38 11.54
N ARG A 38 -8.65 2.37 10.71
CA ARG A 38 -8.50 3.76 11.16
C ARG A 38 -9.78 4.27 11.83
N ALA A 39 -10.94 4.03 11.21
CA ALA A 39 -12.23 4.45 11.77
C ALA A 39 -12.58 3.69 13.06
N ALA A 40 -12.16 2.43 13.18
CA ALA A 40 -12.29 1.64 14.39
C ALA A 40 -11.31 2.05 15.52
N GLY A 41 -10.32 2.90 15.22
CA GLY A 41 -9.30 3.35 16.16
C GLY A 41 -8.03 2.48 16.23
N ASP A 42 -7.95 1.39 15.46
CA ASP A 42 -6.75 0.57 15.36
C ASP A 42 -5.76 1.18 14.35
N LEU A 43 -5.06 2.20 14.83
CA LEU A 43 -4.12 2.96 14.00
C LEU A 43 -2.86 2.15 13.64
N ILE A 44 -2.44 1.21 14.49
CA ILE A 44 -1.25 0.39 14.25
C ILE A 44 -1.51 -0.60 13.13
N ALA A 45 -2.64 -1.34 13.18
CA ALA A 45 -3.00 -2.26 12.11
C ALA A 45 -3.29 -1.52 10.80
N ALA A 46 -3.94 -0.35 10.88
CA ALA A 46 -4.18 0.49 9.71
C ALA A 46 -2.88 0.97 9.05
N GLN A 47 -1.88 1.37 9.85
CA GLN A 47 -0.58 1.81 9.35
C GLN A 47 0.12 0.70 8.56
N THR A 48 0.21 -0.51 9.13
CA THR A 48 0.85 -1.66 8.49
C THR A 48 0.17 -2.00 7.15
N LEU A 49 -1.17 -2.04 7.12
CA LEU A 49 -1.91 -2.34 5.89
C LEU A 49 -1.77 -1.25 4.84
N ALA A 50 -1.76 0.03 5.23
CA ALA A 50 -1.56 1.14 4.31
C ALA A 50 -0.13 1.13 3.72
N GLU A 51 0.87 0.74 4.51
CA GLU A 51 2.25 0.56 4.04
C GLU A 51 2.36 -0.60 3.02
N GLU A 52 1.75 -1.75 3.32
CA GLU A 52 1.71 -2.88 2.39
C GLU A 52 1.02 -2.52 1.08
N ALA A 53 -0.13 -1.83 1.16
CA ALA A 53 -0.87 -1.35 0.00
C ALA A 53 -0.02 -0.39 -0.86
N LEU A 54 0.70 0.54 -0.22
CA LEU A 54 1.61 1.46 -0.89
C LEU A 54 2.76 0.71 -1.58
N HIS A 55 3.37 -0.26 -0.90
CA HIS A 55 4.47 -1.04 -1.46
C HIS A 55 4.02 -1.88 -2.67
N GLN A 56 2.83 -2.48 -2.62
CA GLN A 56 2.26 -3.19 -3.77
C GLN A 56 1.97 -2.24 -4.93
N SER A 57 1.34 -1.08 -4.65
CA SER A 57 1.04 -0.10 -5.70
C SER A 57 2.32 0.48 -6.32
N LEU A 58 3.40 0.63 -5.54
CA LEU A 58 4.73 1.03 -6.04
C LEU A 58 5.30 0.02 -7.02
N ARG A 59 5.17 -1.29 -6.71
CA ARG A 59 5.63 -2.36 -7.61
C ARG A 59 4.78 -2.47 -8.88
N ALA A 60 3.47 -2.22 -8.79
CA ALA A 60 2.56 -2.31 -9.92
C ALA A 60 2.68 -1.14 -10.91
N HIS A 61 2.79 0.10 -10.38
CA HIS A 61 2.72 1.32 -11.21
C HIS A 61 4.04 2.09 -11.33
N GLY A 62 4.99 1.86 -10.42
CA GLY A 62 6.23 2.62 -10.32
C GLY A 62 6.10 3.93 -9.52
N GLU A 63 7.24 4.46 -9.09
CA GLU A 63 7.36 5.55 -8.09
C GLU A 63 6.79 6.91 -8.47
N ARG A 64 6.51 7.12 -9.77
CA ARG A 64 6.06 8.39 -10.35
C ARG A 64 4.59 8.37 -10.78
N HIS A 65 3.85 7.31 -10.45
CA HIS A 65 2.47 7.17 -10.89
C HIS A 65 1.48 7.91 -9.99
N ALA A 66 0.52 8.61 -10.57
CA ALA A 66 -0.55 9.30 -9.84
C ALA A 66 -1.46 8.34 -9.04
N ALA A 67 -1.47 7.06 -9.37
CA ALA A 67 -2.21 6.03 -8.63
C ALA A 67 -1.72 5.89 -7.17
N LEU A 68 -0.49 6.28 -6.87
CA LEU A 68 0.07 6.25 -5.51
C LEU A 68 -0.49 7.33 -4.59
N VAL A 69 -1.11 8.38 -5.15
CA VAL A 69 -1.63 9.52 -4.40
C VAL A 69 -2.60 9.10 -3.28
N PRO A 70 -3.66 8.32 -3.51
CA PRO A 70 -4.56 7.88 -2.44
C PRO A 70 -3.83 7.10 -1.34
N PHE A 71 -2.91 6.20 -1.69
CA PHE A 71 -2.13 5.41 -0.73
C PHE A 71 -1.24 6.29 0.15
N LEU A 72 -0.51 7.22 -0.46
CA LEU A 72 0.36 8.16 0.24
C LEU A 72 -0.43 9.04 1.21
N LEU A 73 -1.62 9.52 0.82
CA LEU A 73 -2.45 10.38 1.67
C LEU A 73 -3.01 9.61 2.88
N VAL A 74 -3.47 8.38 2.70
CA VAL A 74 -3.97 7.54 3.80
C VAL A 74 -2.83 7.21 4.77
N TYR A 75 -1.69 6.77 4.26
CA TYR A 75 -0.52 6.48 5.10
C TYR A 75 -0.04 7.72 5.86
N ALA A 76 0.03 8.87 5.19
CA ALA A 76 0.38 10.13 5.84
C ALA A 76 -0.61 10.54 6.93
N GLY A 77 -1.92 10.36 6.69
CA GLY A 77 -2.96 10.61 7.70
C GLY A 77 -2.84 9.68 8.91
N LEU A 78 -2.45 8.42 8.70
CA LEU A 78 -2.19 7.46 9.77
C LEU A 78 -0.96 7.85 10.60
N LEU A 79 0.16 8.16 9.94
CA LEU A 79 1.36 8.65 10.59
C LEU A 79 1.11 9.91 11.42
N ASN A 80 0.29 10.83 10.91
CA ASN A 80 -0.07 12.04 11.64
C ASN A 80 -0.82 11.75 12.94
N GLN A 81 -1.68 10.73 12.95
CA GLN A 81 -2.43 10.35 14.15
C GLN A 81 -1.55 9.57 15.14
N CYS A 82 -0.62 8.74 14.66
CA CYS A 82 0.27 7.94 15.53
C CYS A 82 1.44 8.76 16.11
N GLN A 83 2.08 9.58 15.27
CA GLN A 83 3.40 10.17 15.53
C GLN A 83 3.40 11.71 15.39
N GLY A 84 2.29 12.30 14.95
CA GLY A 84 2.15 13.74 14.72
C GLY A 84 2.44 14.20 13.30
N TRP A 85 2.05 15.44 12.98
CA TRP A 85 2.09 16.04 11.63
C TRP A 85 3.45 15.94 10.92
N ALA A 86 4.55 16.02 11.68
CA ALA A 86 5.89 15.96 11.13
C ALA A 86 6.18 14.62 10.40
N ALA A 87 5.57 13.53 10.85
CA ALA A 87 5.79 12.19 10.29
C ALA A 87 5.08 12.02 8.93
N GLY A 88 3.85 12.54 8.77
CA GLY A 88 3.09 12.41 7.51
C GLY A 88 3.42 13.48 6.47
N LYS A 89 3.96 14.64 6.87
CA LYS A 89 4.31 15.74 5.96
C LYS A 89 5.11 15.31 4.70
N PRO A 90 6.20 14.53 4.78
CA PRO A 90 6.96 14.14 3.59
C PRO A 90 6.13 13.32 2.58
N PHE A 91 5.17 12.53 3.07
CA PHE A 91 4.28 11.73 2.22
C PHE A 91 3.19 12.59 1.57
N TYR A 92 2.65 13.58 2.29
CA TYR A 92 1.77 14.61 1.71
C TYR A 92 2.47 15.39 0.59
N ASP A 93 3.70 15.84 0.83
CA ASP A 93 4.49 16.60 -0.15
C ASP A 93 4.77 15.74 -1.41
N ARG A 94 5.00 14.42 -1.24
CA ARG A 94 5.13 13.48 -2.37
C ARG A 94 3.81 13.35 -3.14
N ALA A 95 2.68 13.16 -2.44
CA ALA A 95 1.37 13.04 -3.08
C ALA A 95 1.01 14.30 -3.90
N GLN A 96 1.33 15.48 -3.38
CA GLN A 96 1.12 16.75 -4.10
C GLN A 96 1.99 16.86 -5.35
N ARG A 97 3.28 16.47 -5.27
CA ARG A 97 4.16 16.42 -6.45
C ARG A 97 3.62 15.50 -7.54
N LEU A 98 3.11 14.33 -7.17
CA LEU A 98 2.51 13.38 -8.12
C LEU A 98 1.23 13.93 -8.76
N ARG A 99 0.38 14.62 -7.99
CA ARG A 99 -0.78 15.34 -8.55
C ARG A 99 -0.36 16.43 -9.53
N GLY A 100 0.66 17.21 -9.17
CA GLY A 100 1.21 18.26 -10.03
C GLY A 100 1.74 17.74 -11.37
N LEU A 101 2.43 16.60 -11.34
CA LEU A 101 2.91 15.92 -12.56
C LEU A 101 1.76 15.40 -13.44
N ALA A 102 0.65 14.97 -12.83
CA ALA A 102 -0.53 14.53 -13.58
C ALA A 102 -1.32 15.69 -14.20
N SER A 103 -1.28 16.88 -13.57
CA SER A 103 -2.00 18.08 -14.04
C SER A 103 -1.19 18.98 -14.97
N ALA A 104 0.11 18.72 -15.13
CA ALA A 104 0.94 19.50 -16.05
C ALA A 104 0.52 19.22 -17.50
N PRO A 105 0.20 20.25 -18.31
CA PRO A 105 -0.03 20.05 -19.74
C PRO A 105 1.26 19.53 -20.39
N ARG A 106 1.10 18.54 -21.27
CA ARG A 106 2.19 17.98 -22.09
C ARG A 106 2.71 19.00 -23.08
#